data_AF-A0A2G9TLX3-F1
#
_entry.id   AF-A0A2G9TLX3-F1
#
_cell.length_a   1.000
_cell.length_b   1.000
_cell.length_c   1.000
_cell.angle_alpha   90.00
_cell.angle_beta   90.00
_cell.angle_gamma   90.00
#
_symmetry.space_group_name_H-M   'P 1'
#
loop_
_entity.id
_entity.type
_entity.pdbx_description
1 polymer ?
#
loop_
_entity_poly.entity_id
_entity_poly.type
_entity_poly.pdbx_seq_one_letter_code
_entity_poly.pdbx_strand_id
1 'polypeptide(L)'
;TLYESWSEEVTKRSCCPLCERRFTSKTGAIELSGKLLDMSLAVPDDIERLERQVQEAEEKERRLANALIHVDQCKKIMDGKVKVVRKEVGDYNREEASLTKTLEKLRKKHATQSSSFKRLLDVKADVSLMDSLLATVRSLTDQINELSEGLGDNPCRAPLSVMRKELTEKELHELRERRISSSEAAAQFEHIRGVVARYRAEISELNSRRDEIMQKQLSKAEQELQ
;
A
#
# COMPACT_ATOMS: atom_id res chain seq x y z
N THR A 1 72.75 57.67 56.35
CA THR A 1 72.40 58.07 54.96
C THR A 1 73.14 59.36 54.58
N LEU A 2 73.22 59.70 53.29
CA LEU A 2 73.88 60.92 52.80
C LEU A 2 73.28 62.19 53.43
N TYR A 3 71.97 62.18 53.67
CA TYR A 3 71.26 63.26 54.34
C TYR A 3 71.57 63.36 55.85
N GLU A 4 71.77 62.25 56.55
CA GLU A 4 72.25 62.26 57.95
C GLU A 4 73.66 62.81 58.07
N SER A 5 74.59 62.42 57.18
CA SER A 5 75.95 62.96 57.21
C SER A 5 75.98 64.46 56.89
N TRP A 6 75.13 64.90 55.96
CA TRP A 6 74.95 66.31 55.66
C TRP A 6 74.29 67.08 56.81
N SER A 7 73.34 66.48 57.53
CA SER A 7 72.72 67.08 58.71
C SER A 7 73.74 67.25 59.85
N GLU A 8 74.57 66.23 60.09
CA GLU A 8 75.69 66.32 61.04
C GLU A 8 76.73 67.37 60.63
N GLU A 9 77.02 67.50 59.33
CA GLU A 9 77.99 68.46 58.84
C GLU A 9 77.46 69.91 58.93
N VAL A 10 76.18 70.13 58.65
CA VAL A 10 75.49 71.41 58.82
C VAL A 10 75.50 71.85 60.29
N THR A 11 75.24 70.92 61.21
CA THR A 11 75.25 71.21 62.65
C THR A 11 76.67 71.46 63.19
N LYS A 12 77.67 70.72 62.72
CA LYS A 12 79.09 70.89 63.11
C LYS A 12 79.73 72.15 62.53
N ARG A 13 79.51 72.45 61.25
CA ARG A 13 80.21 73.53 60.53
C ARG A 13 79.39 74.81 60.34
N SER A 14 78.08 74.77 60.59
CA SER A 14 77.15 75.89 60.35
C SER A 14 77.25 76.47 58.92
N CYS A 15 77.52 75.59 57.94
CA CYS A 15 77.58 75.93 56.53
C CYS A 15 76.81 74.90 55.70
N CYS A 16 76.40 75.28 54.50
CA CYS A 16 75.74 74.38 53.56
C CYS A 16 76.73 73.31 53.05
N PRO A 17 76.39 72.02 53.08
CA PRO A 17 77.30 70.93 52.70
C PRO A 17 77.50 70.82 51.18
N LEU A 18 76.67 71.51 50.38
CA LEU A 18 76.75 71.50 48.91
C LEU A 18 77.52 72.69 48.32
N CYS A 19 77.56 73.82 49.02
CA CYS A 19 78.15 75.05 48.50
C CYS A 19 79.04 75.80 49.51
N GLU A 20 79.27 75.22 50.69
CA GLU A 20 80.13 75.69 51.78
C GLU A 20 79.82 77.09 52.33
N ARG A 21 78.74 77.73 51.87
CA ARG A 21 78.29 79.04 52.36
C ARG A 21 77.85 78.93 53.82
N ARG A 22 78.40 79.80 54.68
CA ARG A 22 77.99 79.91 56.09
C ARG A 22 76.59 80.49 56.21
N PHE A 23 75.80 79.97 57.14
CA PHE A 23 74.51 80.54 57.45
C PHE A 23 74.68 81.87 58.19
N THR A 24 73.87 82.86 57.83
CA THR A 24 73.82 84.16 58.51
C THR A 24 73.20 84.07 59.90
N SER A 25 72.42 83.03 60.18
CA SER A 25 71.80 82.75 61.48
C SER A 25 71.92 81.28 61.86
N LYS A 26 72.04 80.99 63.16
CA LYS A 26 72.03 79.61 63.68
C LYS A 26 70.70 78.90 63.39
N THR A 27 69.60 79.65 63.32
CA THR A 27 68.26 79.13 63.00
C THR A 27 68.19 78.52 61.60
N GLY A 28 68.84 79.12 60.60
CA GLY A 28 68.85 78.59 59.23
C GLY A 28 69.63 77.27 59.09
N ALA A 29 70.70 77.08 59.88
CA ALA A 29 71.42 75.82 59.94
C ALA A 29 70.57 74.70 60.59
N ILE A 30 69.82 75.03 61.64
CA ILE A 30 68.93 74.08 62.34
C ILE A 30 67.76 73.69 61.44
N GLU A 31 67.15 74.63 60.73
CA GLU A 31 66.03 74.35 59.82
C GLU A 31 66.45 73.45 58.65
N LEU A 32 67.64 73.69 58.07
CA LEU A 32 68.17 72.82 57.02
C LEU A 32 68.52 71.42 57.57
N SER A 33 69.15 71.33 58.75
CA SER A 33 69.44 70.06 59.41
C SER A 33 68.17 69.26 59.71
N GLY A 34 67.10 69.91 60.16
CA GLY A 34 65.79 69.31 60.36
C GLY A 34 65.20 68.77 59.05
N LYS A 35 65.17 69.58 58.00
CA LYS A 35 64.70 69.16 56.67
C LYS A 35 65.52 68.00 56.09
N LEU A 36 66.84 68.00 56.28
CA LEU A 36 67.70 66.90 55.84
C LEU A 36 67.39 65.60 56.60
N LEU A 37 67.10 65.69 57.90
CA LEU A 37 66.71 64.53 58.70
C LEU A 37 65.30 64.03 58.34
N ASP A 38 64.35 64.95 58.14
CA ASP A 38 63.00 64.62 57.68
C ASP A 38 63.04 63.93 56.31
N MET A 39 63.87 64.41 55.39
CA MET A 39 64.11 63.74 54.11
C MET A 39 64.84 62.40 54.28
N SER A 40 65.76 62.26 55.24
CA SER A 40 66.44 60.97 55.48
C SER A 40 65.47 59.89 55.95
N LEU A 41 64.40 60.28 56.65
CA LEU A 41 63.34 59.39 57.11
C LEU A 41 62.28 59.13 56.03
N ALA A 42 61.89 60.14 55.24
CA ALA A 42 60.80 60.01 54.27
C ALA A 42 61.22 59.40 52.91
N VAL A 43 62.46 59.64 52.46
CA VAL A 43 62.93 59.19 51.13
C VAL A 43 62.94 57.67 50.98
N PRO A 44 63.36 56.85 51.97
CA PRO A 44 63.28 55.39 51.86
C PRO A 44 61.85 54.88 51.63
N ASP A 45 60.88 55.40 52.37
CA ASP A 45 59.46 55.01 52.25
C ASP A 45 58.89 55.41 50.88
N ASP A 46 59.27 56.60 50.38
CA ASP A 46 58.88 57.06 49.06
C ASP A 46 59.51 56.21 47.95
N ILE A 47 60.76 55.79 48.10
CA ILE A 47 61.43 54.86 47.18
C ILE A 47 60.69 53.53 47.15
N GLU A 48 60.43 52.91 48.30
CA GLU A 48 59.70 51.64 48.36
C GLU A 48 58.28 51.73 47.79
N ARG A 49 57.60 52.86 47.98
CA ARG A 49 56.27 53.12 47.41
C ARG A 49 56.36 53.20 45.89
N LEU A 50 57.33 53.94 45.35
CA LEU A 50 57.53 54.09 43.92
C LEU A 50 57.95 52.76 43.27
N GLU A 51 58.83 51.99 43.91
CA GLU A 51 59.21 50.65 43.45
C GLU A 51 58.01 49.71 43.37
N ARG A 52 57.14 49.70 44.38
CA ARG A 52 55.88 48.93 44.35
C ARG A 52 54.96 49.37 43.20
N GLN A 53 54.82 50.68 42.98
CA GLN A 53 53.99 51.20 41.89
C GLN A 53 54.55 50.82 40.52
N VAL A 54 55.87 50.86 40.34
CA VAL A 54 56.54 50.44 39.11
C VAL A 54 56.32 48.94 38.88
N GLN A 55 56.54 48.10 39.90
CA GLN A 55 56.31 46.66 39.79
C GLN A 55 54.85 46.32 39.43
N GLU A 56 53.88 46.99 40.04
CA GLU A 56 52.46 46.81 39.69
C GLU A 56 52.14 47.25 38.26
N ALA A 57 52.74 48.33 37.78
CA ALA A 57 52.57 48.81 36.41
C ALA A 57 53.18 47.84 35.40
N GLU A 58 54.40 47.35 35.65
CA GLU A 58 55.07 46.35 34.81
C GLU A 58 54.30 45.02 34.77
N GLU A 59 53.74 44.59 35.89
CA GLU A 59 52.89 43.39 35.96
C GLU A 59 51.60 43.57 35.13
N LYS A 60 50.97 44.75 35.20
CA LYS A 60 49.80 45.07 34.36
C LYS A 60 50.17 45.11 32.89
N GLU A 61 51.32 45.69 32.53
CA GLU A 61 51.81 45.74 31.16
C GLU A 61 52.09 44.34 30.61
N ARG A 62 52.73 43.46 31.39
CA ARG A 62 52.94 42.04 31.04
C ARG A 62 51.61 41.32 30.78
N ARG A 63 50.59 41.55 31.61
CA ARG A 63 49.25 40.96 31.39
C ARG A 63 48.59 41.48 30.12
N LEU A 64 48.70 42.78 29.84
CA LEU A 64 48.16 43.38 28.62
C LEU A 64 48.87 42.87 27.37
N ALA A 65 50.20 42.74 27.40
CA ALA A 65 50.98 42.18 26.31
C ALA A 65 50.52 40.75 25.97
N ASN A 66 50.30 39.91 26.99
CA ASN A 66 49.76 38.55 26.79
C ASN A 66 48.33 38.57 26.21
N ALA A 67 47.46 39.47 26.71
CA ALA A 67 46.11 39.60 26.20
C ALA A 67 46.06 40.04 24.71
N LEU A 68 46.98 40.90 24.28
CA LEU A 68 47.08 41.35 22.88
C LEU A 68 47.36 40.18 21.91
N ILE A 69 48.18 39.21 22.32
CA ILE A 69 48.46 38.01 21.51
C ILE A 69 47.16 37.23 21.25
N HIS A 70 46.34 37.03 22.29
CA HIS A 70 45.06 36.35 22.16
C HIS A 70 44.08 37.13 21.30
N VAL A 71 44.04 38.46 21.41
CA VAL A 71 43.21 39.32 20.55
C VAL A 71 43.63 39.19 19.08
N ASP A 72 44.92 39.18 18.77
CA ASP A 72 45.42 39.01 17.40
C ASP A 72 45.06 37.62 16.83
N GLN A 73 45.19 36.57 17.64
CA GLN A 73 44.74 35.22 17.28
C GLN A 73 43.23 35.18 16.98
N CYS A 74 42.41 35.80 17.82
CA CYS A 74 40.96 35.91 17.62
C CYS A 74 40.62 36.67 16.33
N LYS A 75 41.32 37.78 16.04
CA LYS A 75 41.16 38.52 14.77
C LYS A 75 41.49 37.65 13.56
N LYS A 76 42.61 36.93 13.58
CA LYS A 76 43.00 36.01 12.50
C LYS A 76 41.97 34.90 12.27
N ILE A 77 41.42 34.33 13.34
CA ILE A 77 40.36 33.30 13.24
C ILE A 77 39.08 33.90 12.64
N MET A 78 38.68 35.08 13.11
CA MET A 78 37.48 35.77 12.63
C MET A 78 37.60 36.17 11.15
N ASP A 79 38.72 36.76 10.76
CA ASP A 79 38.92 37.25 9.39
C ASP A 79 39.22 36.12 8.40
N GLY A 80 39.94 35.08 8.83
CA GLY A 80 40.25 33.93 7.98
C GLY A 80 39.11 32.91 7.96
N LYS A 81 38.89 32.22 9.08
CA LYS A 81 38.03 31.04 9.12
C LYS A 81 36.55 31.40 9.14
N VAL A 82 36.14 32.34 9.99
CA VAL A 82 34.71 32.64 10.17
C VAL A 82 34.12 33.28 8.92
N LYS A 83 34.84 34.20 8.26
CA LYS A 83 34.37 34.81 7.00
C LYS A 83 34.24 33.77 5.88
N VAL A 84 35.21 32.87 5.73
CA VAL A 84 35.16 31.80 4.72
C VAL A 84 33.98 30.86 4.96
N VAL A 85 33.84 30.35 6.19
CA VAL A 85 32.73 29.44 6.54
C VAL A 85 31.38 30.12 6.34
N ARG A 86 31.23 31.39 6.70
CA ARG A 86 29.98 32.14 6.44
C ARG A 86 29.66 32.23 4.95
N LYS A 87 30.67 32.43 4.11
CA LYS A 87 30.49 32.46 2.66
C LYS A 87 30.08 31.09 2.14
N GLU A 88 30.78 30.02 2.54
CA GLU A 88 30.47 28.64 2.16
C GLU A 88 29.05 28.24 2.57
N VAL A 89 28.64 28.53 3.82
CA VAL A 89 27.26 28.33 4.28
C VAL A 89 26.27 29.11 3.41
N GLY A 90 26.60 30.35 3.05
CA GLY A 90 25.78 31.16 2.16
C GLY A 90 25.68 30.62 0.72
N ASP A 91 26.71 29.93 0.24
CA ASP A 91 26.72 29.26 -1.07
C ASP A 91 25.90 27.96 -1.02
N TYR A 92 26.09 27.13 0.02
CA TYR A 92 25.31 25.91 0.24
C TYR A 92 23.81 26.20 0.40
N ASN A 93 23.44 27.24 1.15
CA ASN A 93 22.02 27.64 1.29
C ASN A 93 21.40 28.05 -0.05
N ARG A 94 22.17 28.68 -0.95
CA ARG A 94 21.70 29.03 -2.29
C ARG A 94 21.53 27.80 -3.17
N GLU A 95 22.46 26.86 -3.08
CA GLU A 95 22.38 25.57 -3.77
C GLU A 95 21.16 24.77 -3.29
N GLU A 96 20.96 24.64 -1.98
CA GLU A 96 19.80 23.98 -1.37
C GLU A 96 18.47 24.58 -1.85
N ALA A 97 18.37 25.91 -1.90
CA ALA A 97 17.18 26.59 -2.42
C ALA A 97 16.94 26.27 -3.91
N SER A 98 18.01 26.15 -4.71
CA SER A 98 17.92 25.80 -6.13
C SER A 98 17.48 24.34 -6.33
N LEU A 99 18.01 23.42 -5.52
CA LEU A 99 17.66 22.00 -5.51
C LEU A 99 16.22 21.80 -5.06
N THR A 100 15.76 22.54 -4.06
CA THR A 100 14.37 22.52 -3.57
C THR A 100 13.39 22.91 -4.67
N LYS A 101 13.67 23.99 -5.43
CA LYS A 101 12.87 24.37 -6.60
C LYS A 101 12.86 23.29 -7.68
N THR A 102 13.98 22.61 -7.88
CA THR A 102 14.09 21.53 -8.87
C THR A 102 13.29 20.29 -8.44
N LEU A 103 13.33 19.95 -7.15
CA LEU A 103 12.52 18.89 -6.56
C LEU A 103 11.02 19.16 -6.70
N GLU A 104 10.58 20.39 -6.45
CA GLU A 104 9.18 20.78 -6.65
C GLU A 104 8.74 20.61 -8.12
N LYS A 105 9.59 21.02 -9.07
CA LYS A 105 9.33 20.82 -10.50
C LYS A 105 9.21 19.33 -10.85
N LEU A 106 10.12 18.50 -10.33
CA LEU A 106 10.10 17.06 -10.54
C LEU A 106 8.86 16.41 -9.92
N ARG A 107 8.46 16.81 -8.71
CA ARG A 107 7.22 16.34 -8.06
C ARG A 107 5.98 16.65 -8.90
N LYS A 108 5.89 17.88 -9.43
CA LYS A 108 4.78 18.26 -10.34
C LYS A 108 4.77 17.40 -11.60
N LYS A 109 5.93 17.19 -12.24
CA LYS A 109 6.05 16.30 -13.40
C LYS A 109 5.62 14.86 -13.07
N HIS A 110 6.10 14.31 -11.96
CA HIS A 110 5.73 12.98 -11.51
C HIS A 110 4.22 12.85 -11.27
N ALA A 111 3.59 13.84 -10.61
CA ALA A 111 2.14 13.85 -10.41
C ALA A 111 1.37 13.85 -11.74
N THR A 112 1.80 14.66 -12.71
CA THR A 112 1.19 14.66 -14.06
C THR A 112 1.35 13.32 -14.77
N GLN A 113 2.55 12.72 -14.73
CA GLN A 113 2.81 11.42 -15.34
C GLN A 113 2.01 10.30 -14.67
N SER A 114 1.93 10.30 -13.35
CA SER A 114 1.14 9.33 -12.58
C SER A 114 -0.36 9.42 -12.93
N SER A 115 -0.89 10.64 -13.07
CA SER A 115 -2.28 10.84 -13.51
C SER A 115 -2.53 10.35 -14.94
N SER A 116 -1.57 10.56 -15.84
CA SER A 116 -1.63 10.05 -17.21
C SER A 116 -1.57 8.53 -17.26
N PHE A 117 -0.67 7.93 -16.46
CA PHE A 117 -0.56 6.49 -16.34
C PHE A 117 -1.84 5.84 -15.81
N LYS A 118 -2.49 6.46 -14.82
CA LYS A 118 -3.80 6.01 -14.33
C LYS A 118 -4.84 6.00 -15.46
N ARG A 119 -4.93 7.07 -16.24
CA ARG A 119 -5.83 7.11 -17.42
C ARG A 119 -5.51 6.02 -18.44
N LEU A 120 -4.23 5.71 -18.67
CA LEU A 120 -3.84 4.62 -19.56
C LEU A 120 -4.27 3.25 -19.03
N LEU A 121 -4.27 3.04 -17.72
CA LEU A 121 -4.80 1.83 -17.11
C LEU A 121 -6.31 1.72 -17.31
N ASP A 122 -7.05 2.83 -17.14
CA ASP A 122 -8.49 2.87 -17.38
C ASP A 122 -8.81 2.53 -18.85
N VAL A 123 -8.10 3.16 -19.81
CA VAL A 123 -8.23 2.85 -21.24
C VAL A 123 -7.90 1.38 -21.54
N LYS A 124 -6.87 0.81 -20.89
CA LYS A 124 -6.53 -0.60 -21.06
C LYS A 124 -7.66 -1.53 -20.57
N ALA A 125 -8.32 -1.17 -19.46
CA ALA A 125 -9.46 -1.92 -18.96
C ALA A 125 -10.64 -1.84 -19.93
N ASP A 126 -10.92 -0.66 -20.49
CA ASP A 126 -11.98 -0.46 -21.49
C ASP A 126 -11.70 -1.27 -22.77
N VAL A 127 -10.47 -1.28 -23.27
CA VAL A 127 -10.08 -2.10 -24.43
C VAL A 127 -10.28 -3.59 -24.14
N SER A 128 -9.90 -4.06 -22.95
CA SER A 128 -10.10 -5.47 -22.57
C SER A 128 -11.59 -5.85 -22.51
N LEU A 129 -12.44 -4.93 -22.04
CA LEU A 129 -13.89 -5.11 -22.07
C LEU A 129 -14.40 -5.15 -23.51
N MET A 130 -13.95 -4.25 -24.38
CA MET A 130 -14.31 -4.24 -25.80
C MET A 130 -13.91 -5.54 -26.51
N ASP A 131 -12.73 -6.09 -26.23
CA ASP A 131 -12.29 -7.37 -26.79
C ASP A 131 -13.20 -8.54 -26.35
N SER A 132 -13.62 -8.56 -25.08
CA SER A 132 -14.56 -9.56 -24.55
C SER A 132 -15.95 -9.44 -25.18
N LEU A 133 -16.46 -8.22 -25.33
CA LEU A 133 -17.72 -7.96 -26.02
C LEU A 133 -17.66 -8.37 -27.49
N LEU A 134 -16.55 -8.07 -28.17
CA LEU A 134 -16.34 -8.46 -29.57
C LEU A 134 -16.31 -9.99 -29.72
N ALA A 135 -15.64 -10.70 -28.82
CA ALA A 135 -15.65 -12.16 -28.80
C ALA A 135 -17.07 -12.72 -28.61
N THR A 136 -17.86 -12.10 -27.73
CA THR A 136 -19.27 -12.48 -27.50
C THR A 136 -20.13 -12.23 -28.73
N VAL A 137 -20.00 -11.07 -29.39
CA VAL A 137 -20.72 -10.75 -30.63
C VAL A 137 -20.37 -11.75 -31.73
N ARG A 138 -19.09 -12.11 -31.89
CA ARG A 138 -18.66 -13.12 -32.86
C ARG A 138 -19.30 -14.47 -32.57
N SER A 139 -19.24 -14.95 -31.33
CA SER A 139 -19.87 -16.21 -30.94
C SER A 139 -21.38 -16.22 -31.17
N LEU A 140 -22.09 -15.12 -30.85
CA LEU A 140 -23.52 -15.00 -31.14
C LEU A 140 -23.80 -14.95 -32.64
N THR A 141 -22.94 -14.31 -33.43
CA THR A 141 -23.05 -14.29 -34.89
C THR A 141 -22.89 -15.69 -35.46
N ASP A 142 -21.91 -16.45 -34.97
CA ASP A 142 -21.70 -17.84 -35.37
C ASP A 142 -22.91 -18.72 -35.03
N GLN A 143 -23.46 -18.59 -33.81
CA GLN A 143 -24.70 -19.28 -33.42
C GLN A 143 -25.91 -18.91 -34.29
N ILE A 144 -26.06 -17.64 -34.66
CA ILE A 144 -27.12 -17.20 -35.57
C ILE A 144 -26.93 -17.82 -36.95
N ASN A 145 -25.70 -17.87 -37.45
CA ASN A 145 -25.38 -18.49 -38.74
C ASN A 145 -25.68 -19.99 -38.71
N GLU A 146 -25.25 -20.70 -37.67
CA GLU A 146 -25.56 -22.13 -37.48
C GLU A 146 -27.07 -22.41 -37.43
N LEU A 147 -27.83 -21.61 -36.67
CA LEU A 147 -29.29 -21.73 -36.63
C LEU A 147 -29.94 -21.41 -37.97
N SER A 148 -29.42 -20.42 -38.70
CA SER A 148 -29.93 -20.03 -40.02
C SER A 148 -29.66 -21.11 -41.06
N GLU A 149 -28.47 -21.71 -41.05
CA GLU A 149 -28.10 -22.86 -41.88
C GLU A 149 -28.94 -24.09 -41.52
N GLY A 150 -29.11 -24.41 -40.23
CA GLY A 150 -29.97 -25.52 -39.79
C GLY A 150 -31.46 -25.32 -40.13
N LEU A 151 -31.93 -24.07 -40.21
CA LEU A 151 -33.26 -23.75 -40.73
C LEU A 151 -33.34 -23.87 -42.26
N GLY A 152 -32.24 -23.61 -42.98
CA GLY A 152 -32.12 -23.86 -44.42
C GLY A 152 -32.07 -25.34 -44.77
N ASP A 153 -31.37 -26.13 -43.94
CA ASP A 153 -31.19 -27.59 -44.03
C ASP A 153 -32.24 -28.35 -43.21
N ASN A 154 -33.48 -27.89 -43.22
CA ASN A 154 -34.56 -28.60 -42.52
C ASN A 154 -34.82 -29.96 -43.21
N PRO A 155 -34.49 -31.12 -42.59
CA PRO A 155 -34.69 -32.43 -43.21
C PRO A 155 -36.17 -32.83 -43.22
N CYS A 156 -37.03 -32.07 -42.52
CA CYS A 156 -38.48 -32.25 -42.51
C CYS A 156 -39.19 -31.64 -43.72
N ARG A 157 -38.54 -31.66 -44.89
CA ARG A 157 -39.19 -31.49 -46.18
C ARG A 157 -39.36 -32.83 -46.89
N ALA A 158 -39.67 -33.91 -46.15
CA ALA A 158 -40.44 -34.98 -46.76
C ALA A 158 -41.71 -34.32 -47.32
N PRO A 159 -41.97 -34.40 -48.64
CA PRO A 159 -43.20 -33.86 -49.20
C PRO A 159 -44.37 -34.39 -48.40
N LEU A 160 -45.36 -33.55 -48.08
CA LEU A 160 -46.58 -34.00 -47.38
C LEU A 160 -47.22 -35.24 -48.04
N SER A 161 -46.98 -35.45 -49.34
CA SER A 161 -47.37 -36.64 -50.07
C SER A 161 -46.66 -37.93 -49.65
N VAL A 162 -45.39 -37.88 -49.23
CA VAL A 162 -44.62 -39.03 -48.73
C VAL A 162 -45.11 -39.42 -47.34
N MET A 163 -45.25 -38.44 -46.42
CA MET A 163 -45.82 -38.71 -45.10
C MET A 163 -47.27 -39.19 -45.17
N ARG A 164 -48.07 -38.67 -46.11
CA ARG A 164 -49.44 -39.15 -46.35
C ARG A 164 -49.45 -40.59 -46.86
N LYS A 165 -48.51 -40.97 -47.74
CA LYS A 165 -48.37 -42.35 -48.22
C LYS A 165 -48.02 -43.31 -47.09
N GLU A 166 -47.01 -42.98 -46.29
CA GLU A 166 -46.59 -43.79 -45.15
C GLU A 166 -47.71 -43.95 -44.11
N LEU A 167 -48.50 -42.88 -43.87
CA LEU A 167 -49.67 -42.95 -43.00
C LEU A 167 -50.73 -43.92 -43.56
N THR A 168 -51.07 -43.79 -44.84
CA THR A 168 -52.05 -44.70 -45.48
C THR A 168 -51.57 -46.15 -45.52
N GLU A 169 -50.27 -46.38 -45.64
CA GLU A 169 -49.68 -47.72 -45.68
C GLU A 169 -49.70 -48.38 -44.30
N LYS A 170 -49.41 -47.62 -43.23
CA LYS A 170 -49.58 -48.08 -41.85
C LYS A 170 -51.04 -48.37 -41.52
N GLU A 171 -51.96 -47.47 -41.87
CA GLU A 171 -53.40 -47.69 -41.68
C GLU A 171 -53.89 -48.93 -42.45
N LEU A 172 -53.43 -49.13 -43.69
CA LEU A 172 -53.72 -50.34 -44.47
C LEU A 172 -53.16 -51.60 -43.82
N HIS A 173 -51.96 -51.54 -43.25
CA HIS A 173 -51.36 -52.68 -42.56
C HIS A 173 -52.16 -53.06 -41.31
N GLU A 174 -52.53 -52.08 -40.47
CA GLU A 174 -53.37 -52.32 -39.30
C GLU A 174 -54.74 -52.90 -39.68
N LEU A 175 -55.36 -52.40 -40.75
CA LEU A 175 -56.63 -52.94 -41.23
C LEU A 175 -56.50 -54.38 -41.75
N ARG A 176 -55.36 -54.74 -42.36
CA ARG A 176 -55.07 -56.12 -42.77
C ARG A 176 -54.92 -57.03 -41.56
N GLU A 177 -54.17 -56.62 -40.54
CA GLU A 177 -54.01 -57.40 -39.30
C GLU A 177 -55.35 -57.61 -38.58
N ARG A 178 -56.19 -56.57 -38.50
CA ARG A 178 -57.56 -56.69 -37.95
C ARG A 178 -58.44 -57.64 -38.77
N ARG A 179 -58.34 -57.63 -40.10
CA ARG A 179 -59.08 -58.55 -40.97
C ARG A 179 -58.66 -60.00 -40.72
N ILE A 180 -57.35 -60.27 -40.61
CA ILE A 180 -56.83 -61.61 -40.33
C ILE A 180 -57.37 -62.09 -38.98
N SER A 181 -57.23 -61.27 -37.93
CA SER A 181 -57.77 -61.57 -36.59
C SER A 181 -59.28 -61.85 -36.60
N SER A 182 -60.05 -61.06 -37.36
CA SER A 182 -61.50 -61.29 -37.50
C SER A 182 -61.83 -62.59 -38.23
N SER A 183 -61.02 -62.97 -39.21
CA SER A 183 -61.23 -64.23 -39.96
C SER A 183 -60.92 -65.45 -39.09
N GLU A 184 -59.89 -65.37 -38.24
CA GLU A 184 -59.56 -66.40 -37.26
C GLU A 184 -60.66 -66.54 -36.21
N ALA A 185 -61.18 -65.42 -35.70
CA ALA A 185 -62.30 -65.44 -34.76
C ALA A 185 -63.57 -66.05 -35.38
N ALA A 186 -63.86 -65.77 -36.65
CA ALA A 186 -64.98 -66.38 -37.36
C ALA A 186 -64.81 -67.90 -37.51
N ALA A 187 -63.61 -68.36 -37.84
CA ALA A 187 -63.31 -69.80 -37.91
C ALA A 187 -63.44 -70.50 -36.55
N GLN A 188 -62.99 -69.86 -35.47
CA GLN A 188 -63.20 -70.36 -34.10
C GLN A 188 -64.70 -70.43 -33.76
N PHE A 189 -65.48 -69.43 -34.14
CA PHE A 189 -66.92 -69.41 -33.89
C PHE A 189 -67.64 -70.55 -34.61
N GLU A 190 -67.32 -70.81 -35.88
CA GLU A 190 -67.88 -71.95 -36.62
C GLU A 190 -67.46 -73.30 -36.01
N HIS A 191 -66.22 -73.41 -35.52
CA HIS A 191 -65.79 -74.61 -34.79
C HIS A 191 -66.61 -74.84 -33.53
N ILE A 192 -66.77 -73.81 -32.69
CA ILE A 192 -67.59 -73.86 -31.47
C ILE A 192 -69.04 -74.20 -31.82
N ARG A 193 -69.60 -73.58 -32.86
CA ARG A 193 -70.96 -73.85 -33.35
C ARG A 193 -71.12 -75.32 -33.73
N GLY A 194 -70.15 -75.90 -34.43
CA GLY A 194 -70.13 -77.32 -34.77
C GLY A 194 -70.04 -78.24 -33.55
N VAL A 195 -69.21 -77.89 -32.56
CA VAL A 195 -69.12 -78.62 -31.28
C VAL A 195 -70.44 -78.57 -30.52
N VAL A 196 -71.06 -77.39 -30.40
CA VAL A 196 -72.36 -77.21 -29.73
C VAL A 196 -73.46 -77.98 -30.45
N ALA A 197 -73.48 -78.00 -31.79
CA ALA A 197 -74.43 -78.78 -32.56
C ALA A 197 -74.31 -80.29 -32.27
N ARG A 198 -73.07 -80.81 -32.17
CA ARG A 198 -72.82 -82.21 -31.77
C ARG A 198 -73.32 -82.51 -30.37
N TYR A 199 -72.99 -81.68 -29.37
CA TYR A 199 -73.48 -81.88 -28.01
C TYR A 199 -75.00 -81.78 -27.92
N ARG A 200 -75.65 -80.90 -28.69
CA ARG A 200 -77.12 -80.83 -28.75
C ARG A 200 -77.73 -82.10 -29.34
N ALA A 201 -77.12 -82.67 -30.37
CA ALA A 201 -77.56 -83.95 -30.94
C ALA A 201 -77.41 -85.09 -29.92
N GLU A 202 -76.27 -85.16 -29.22
CA GLU A 202 -76.01 -86.15 -28.19
C GLU A 202 -76.98 -86.03 -26.99
N ILE A 203 -77.25 -84.81 -26.52
CA ILE A 203 -78.27 -84.57 -25.48
C ILE A 203 -79.66 -85.03 -25.96
N SER A 204 -80.00 -84.78 -27.23
CA SER A 204 -81.28 -85.22 -27.79
C SER A 204 -81.39 -86.74 -27.84
N GLU A 205 -80.30 -87.43 -28.20
CA GLU A 205 -80.22 -88.89 -28.19
C GLU A 205 -80.31 -89.47 -26.77
N LEU A 206 -79.58 -88.90 -25.81
CA LEU A 206 -79.66 -89.27 -24.40
C LEU A 206 -81.07 -89.04 -23.82
N ASN A 207 -81.72 -87.93 -24.18
CA ASN A 207 -83.10 -87.67 -23.77
C ASN A 207 -84.08 -88.70 -24.37
N SER A 208 -83.95 -89.03 -25.66
CA SER A 208 -84.75 -90.09 -26.28
C SER A 208 -84.55 -91.43 -25.56
N ARG A 209 -83.30 -91.76 -25.20
CA ARG A 209 -82.98 -92.98 -24.48
C ARG A 209 -83.51 -92.98 -23.04
N ARG A 210 -83.46 -91.84 -22.35
CA ARG A 210 -84.10 -91.65 -21.04
C ARG A 210 -85.60 -91.88 -21.15
N ASP A 211 -86.25 -91.28 -22.15
CA ASP A 211 -87.70 -91.42 -22.36
C ASP A 211 -88.07 -92.87 -22.67
N GLU A 212 -87.26 -93.58 -23.45
CA GLU A 212 -87.41 -95.04 -23.65
C GLU A 212 -87.26 -95.84 -22.35
N ILE A 213 -86.30 -95.52 -21.49
CA ILE A 213 -86.11 -96.19 -20.20
C ILE A 213 -87.31 -95.90 -19.28
N MET A 214 -87.76 -94.66 -19.21
CA MET A 214 -88.96 -94.26 -18.46
C MET A 214 -90.19 -95.03 -18.95
N GLN A 215 -90.39 -95.14 -20.27
CA GLN A 215 -91.53 -95.86 -20.84
C GLN A 215 -91.46 -97.38 -20.68
N LYS A 216 -90.27 -98.01 -20.81
CA LYS A 216 -90.13 -99.47 -20.87
C LYS A 216 -89.77 -100.11 -19.53
N GLN A 217 -88.99 -99.42 -18.69
CA GLN A 217 -88.48 -99.98 -17.44
C GLN A 217 -89.27 -99.52 -16.23
N LEU A 218 -89.76 -98.27 -16.22
CA LEU A 218 -90.56 -97.78 -15.11
C LEU A 218 -91.98 -98.36 -15.12
N SER A 219 -92.58 -98.52 -16.30
CA SER A 219 -93.84 -99.26 -16.46
C SER A 219 -93.73 -100.74 -16.07
N LYS A 220 -92.57 -101.37 -16.32
CA LYS A 220 -92.28 -102.73 -15.84
C LYS A 220 -92.11 -102.79 -14.33
N ALA A 221 -91.39 -101.84 -13.73
CA ALA A 221 -91.22 -101.77 -12.28
C ALA A 221 -92.55 -101.48 -11.55
N GLU A 222 -93.41 -100.63 -12.13
CA GLU A 222 -94.76 -100.37 -11.61
C GLU A 222 -95.67 -101.61 -11.72
N GLN A 223 -95.51 -102.45 -12.75
CA GLN A 223 -96.21 -103.74 -12.89
C GLN A 223 -95.69 -104.82 -11.94
N GLU A 224 -94.44 -104.76 -11.50
CA GLU A 224 -93.86 -105.69 -10.51
C GLU A 224 -94.15 -105.27 -9.05
N LEU A 225 -94.73 -104.09 -8.83
CA LEU A 225 -95.11 -103.53 -7.51
C LEU A 225 -96.64 -103.59 -7.22
N GLN A 226 -97.46 -104.16 -8.12
CA GLN A 226 -98.89 -104.46 -7.94
C GLN A 226 -99.14 -105.97 -7.79
#